data_AF-A0A920R6Y6-F1
#
_entry.id   AF-A0A920R6Y6-F1
#
_cell.length_a   1.000
_cell.length_b   1.000
_cell.length_c   1.000
_cell.angle_alpha   90.00
_cell.angle_beta   90.00
_cell.angle_gamma   90.00
#
_symmetry.space_group_name_H-M   'P 1'
#
loop_
_entity.id
_entity.type
_entity.pdbx_description
1 polymer ?
#
loop_
_entity_poly.entity_id
_entity_poly.type
_entity_poly.pdbx_seq_one_letter_code
_entity_poly.pdbx_strand_id
1 'polypeptide(L)'
;MELKMHLDMMAEADGHGGHGGMAMEMPMDGLFGELETEARIILGGGLRESHSDSDASEAFGNSEALTVHAGMVLAHGRSFEKALWDIYADESTSIYQKQLATNEAIREYLTSDAQHAVSTSPKSAELYLDHTYANAFRMGYPKLSGLLYSNQWLQLASLEAIIIGQVDPQFAGRVPVTLERYWNKVGSDTGMTMFPAPSEMPSAPAITPSLYSQSPMAAVIIDNLNMLESALADVIAYPNLQDRETIIDQVVNQYTSDDMYVAETMDYLLNALRGGIFNQGGPAIGELSRSERNRTRDAMNMNHAMIMSAPQ
;
A
#
# COMPACT_ATOMS: atom_id res chain seq x y z
N MET A 1 12.73 -9.45 -22.80
CA MET A 1 12.36 -10.78 -23.35
C MET A 1 12.23 -11.79 -22.23
N GLU A 2 13.19 -11.83 -21.30
CA GLU A 2 13.20 -12.73 -20.14
C GLU A 2 12.05 -12.48 -19.13
N LEU A 3 11.79 -11.22 -18.73
CA LEU A 3 10.66 -10.89 -17.85
C LEU A 3 9.31 -11.31 -18.44
N LYS A 4 9.09 -11.02 -19.73
CA LYS A 4 7.85 -11.41 -20.42
C LYS A 4 7.65 -12.91 -20.42
N MET A 5 8.70 -13.66 -20.77
CA MET A 5 8.69 -15.12 -20.76
C MET A 5 8.40 -15.67 -19.34
N HIS A 6 8.96 -15.05 -18.30
CA HIS A 6 8.70 -15.45 -16.92
C HIS A 6 7.24 -15.20 -16.51
N LEU A 7 6.69 -14.03 -16.82
CA LEU A 7 5.29 -13.69 -16.56
C LEU A 7 4.32 -14.61 -17.32
N ASP A 8 4.59 -14.86 -18.61
CA ASP A 8 3.79 -15.74 -19.46
C ASP A 8 3.79 -17.19 -18.90
N MET A 9 4.96 -17.70 -18.45
CA MET A 9 5.06 -19.02 -17.81
C MET A 9 4.29 -19.11 -16.49
N MET A 10 4.25 -18.05 -15.69
CA MET A 10 3.48 -18.04 -14.43
C MET A 10 1.98 -18.00 -14.69
N ALA A 11 1.53 -17.17 -15.64
CA ALA A 11 0.14 -17.11 -16.04
C ALA A 11 -0.36 -18.47 -16.58
N GLU A 12 0.48 -19.17 -17.35
CA GLU A 12 0.19 -20.53 -17.82
C GLU A 12 0.16 -21.57 -16.67
N ALA A 13 1.02 -21.42 -15.66
CA ALA A 13 1.04 -22.30 -14.49
C ALA A 13 -0.20 -22.14 -13.60
N ASP A 14 -0.66 -20.90 -13.40
CA ASP A 14 -1.89 -20.61 -12.64
C ASP A 14 -3.16 -21.05 -13.40
N GLY A 15 -3.13 -21.06 -14.74
CA GLY A 15 -4.20 -21.58 -15.60
C GLY A 15 -4.40 -23.10 -15.52
N HIS A 16 -3.46 -23.85 -14.95
CA HIS A 16 -3.52 -25.30 -14.77
C HIS A 16 -3.66 -25.71 -13.30
N GLY A 17 -4.70 -25.19 -12.63
CA GLY A 17 -5.39 -25.87 -11.53
C GLY A 17 -4.58 -26.13 -10.26
N GLY A 18 -4.57 -25.17 -9.35
CA GLY A 18 -4.28 -25.44 -7.94
C GLY A 18 -4.03 -24.19 -7.12
N HIS A 19 -5.06 -23.71 -6.41
CA HIS A 19 -4.87 -22.88 -5.21
C HIS A 19 -4.07 -23.70 -4.17
N GLY A 20 -2.75 -23.61 -4.24
CA GLY A 20 -1.82 -24.31 -3.37
C GLY A 20 -0.61 -23.42 -3.16
N GLY A 21 -0.54 -22.78 -1.99
CA GLY A 21 0.49 -21.82 -1.64
C GLY A 21 1.91 -22.39 -1.66
N MET A 22 2.54 -22.33 -2.82
CA MET A 22 3.99 -22.36 -2.93
C MET A 22 4.44 -20.91 -2.98
N ALA A 23 4.76 -20.36 -1.81
CA ALA A 23 5.64 -19.19 -1.74
C ALA A 23 6.99 -19.62 -2.31
N MET A 24 7.16 -19.48 -3.63
CA MET A 24 8.46 -19.54 -4.25
C MET A 24 9.29 -18.44 -3.58
N GLU A 25 10.37 -18.86 -2.92
CA GLU A 25 11.31 -17.96 -2.27
C GLU A 25 11.89 -17.06 -3.37
N MET A 26 11.34 -15.86 -3.47
CA MET A 26 11.69 -14.88 -4.49
C MET A 26 13.18 -14.56 -4.34
N PRO A 27 13.98 -14.63 -5.41
CA PRO A 27 15.34 -14.14 -5.34
C PRO A 27 15.31 -12.67 -4.90
N MET A 28 16.11 -12.33 -3.89
CA MET A 28 16.23 -10.96 -3.37
C MET A 28 16.78 -9.96 -4.41
N ASP A 29 17.25 -10.48 -5.55
CA ASP A 29 17.61 -9.73 -6.75
C ASP A 29 16.60 -10.00 -7.85
N GLY A 30 15.98 -8.92 -8.37
CA GLY A 30 15.19 -8.97 -9.58
C GLY A 30 16.05 -9.17 -10.82
N LEU A 31 15.41 -9.30 -11.98
CA LEU A 31 16.08 -9.47 -13.28
C LEU A 31 17.07 -8.34 -13.62
N PHE A 32 16.93 -7.19 -12.96
CA PHE A 32 17.75 -5.99 -13.15
C PHE A 32 18.58 -5.61 -11.91
N GLY A 33 18.96 -6.59 -11.08
CA GLY A 33 19.53 -6.42 -9.73
C GLY A 33 20.41 -5.20 -9.46
N GLU A 34 21.47 -4.97 -10.24
CA GLU A 34 22.36 -3.79 -10.08
C GLU A 34 21.68 -2.47 -10.45
N LEU A 35 21.10 -2.38 -11.65
CA LEU A 35 20.37 -1.18 -12.12
C LEU A 35 19.22 -0.81 -11.18
N GLU A 36 18.51 -1.81 -10.68
CA GLU A 36 17.44 -1.62 -9.72
C GLU A 36 17.95 -1.10 -8.37
N THR A 37 19.12 -1.57 -7.93
CA THR A 37 19.76 -1.07 -6.71
C THR A 37 20.12 0.39 -6.86
N GLU A 38 20.75 0.78 -7.98
CA GLU A 38 21.08 2.17 -8.28
C GLU A 38 19.83 3.06 -8.32
N ALA A 39 18.78 2.61 -9.03
CA ALA A 39 17.51 3.32 -9.09
C ALA A 39 16.89 3.51 -7.70
N ARG A 40 16.89 2.47 -6.86
CA ARG A 40 16.39 2.54 -5.49
C ARG A 40 17.20 3.53 -4.64
N ILE A 41 18.52 3.58 -4.78
CA ILE A 41 19.37 4.54 -4.06
C ILE A 41 19.03 5.98 -4.47
N ILE A 42 18.90 6.24 -5.77
CA ILE A 42 18.54 7.57 -6.30
C ILE A 42 17.16 8.00 -5.77
N LEU A 43 16.15 7.13 -5.88
CA LEU A 43 14.80 7.42 -5.39
C LEU A 43 14.77 7.59 -3.86
N GLY A 44 15.52 6.77 -3.12
CA GLY A 44 15.68 6.91 -1.67
C GLY A 44 16.35 8.23 -1.27
N GLY A 45 17.30 8.72 -2.07
CA GLY A 45 17.89 10.05 -1.94
C GLY A 45 16.86 11.15 -2.14
N GLY A 46 16.09 11.08 -3.22
CA GLY A 46 15.00 12.03 -3.52
C GLY A 46 13.96 12.12 -2.41
N LEU A 47 13.60 10.99 -1.77
CA LEU A 47 12.66 10.98 -0.63
C LEU A 47 13.18 11.72 0.61
N ARG A 48 14.50 11.93 0.73
CA ARG A 48 15.12 12.66 1.85
C ARG A 48 15.28 14.16 1.56
N GLU A 49 15.09 14.57 0.32
CA GLU A 49 15.17 15.97 -0.07
C GLU A 49 13.95 16.75 0.39
N SER A 50 14.11 18.07 0.49
CA SER A 50 12.98 18.97 0.73
C SER A 50 12.38 19.36 -0.61
N HIS A 51 11.09 19.05 -0.79
CA HIS A 51 10.31 19.40 -1.97
C HIS A 51 9.37 20.55 -1.63
N SER A 52 9.11 21.45 -2.59
CA SER A 52 8.09 22.48 -2.39
C SER A 52 6.69 21.89 -2.51
N ASP A 53 5.69 22.55 -1.92
CA ASP A 53 4.29 22.15 -2.08
C ASP A 53 3.86 22.12 -3.56
N SER A 54 4.41 23.03 -4.36
CA SER A 54 4.17 23.09 -5.81
C SER A 54 4.72 21.84 -6.49
N ASP A 55 5.99 21.50 -6.25
CA ASP A 55 6.63 20.34 -6.86
C ASP A 55 5.90 19.04 -6.48
N ALA A 56 5.49 18.92 -5.21
CA ALA A 56 4.74 17.77 -4.73
C ALA A 56 3.36 17.66 -5.40
N SER A 57 2.67 18.80 -5.61
CA SER A 57 1.35 18.82 -6.25
C SER A 57 1.39 18.51 -7.75
N GLU A 58 2.49 18.85 -8.43
CA GLU A 58 2.66 18.64 -9.87
C GLU A 58 3.35 17.32 -10.22
N ALA A 59 3.87 16.59 -9.24
CA ALA A 59 4.68 15.39 -9.44
C ALA A 59 4.02 14.33 -10.36
N PHE A 60 2.71 14.08 -10.18
CA PHE A 60 1.97 13.15 -11.05
C PHE A 60 1.66 13.73 -12.43
N GLY A 61 1.34 15.03 -12.50
CA GLY A 61 1.06 15.72 -13.77
C GLY A 61 2.28 15.83 -14.69
N ASN A 62 3.48 15.86 -14.11
CA ASN A 62 4.75 15.93 -14.84
C ASN A 62 5.33 14.55 -15.19
N SER A 63 4.64 13.46 -14.88
CA SER A 63 5.12 12.10 -15.16
C SER A 63 4.91 11.70 -16.62
N GLU A 64 6.00 11.49 -17.36
CA GLU A 64 5.95 10.97 -18.74
C GLU A 64 5.45 9.51 -18.82
N ALA A 65 5.43 8.80 -17.69
CA ALA A 65 4.97 7.40 -17.63
C ALA A 65 3.44 7.27 -17.53
N LEU A 66 2.73 8.37 -17.24
CA LEU A 66 1.29 8.42 -17.04
C LEU A 66 0.60 9.16 -18.18
N THR A 67 -0.65 8.81 -18.45
CA THR A 67 -1.52 9.67 -19.24
C THR A 67 -1.91 10.89 -18.42
N VAL A 68 -2.35 11.96 -19.08
CA VAL A 68 -2.87 13.17 -18.40
C VAL A 68 -3.99 12.79 -17.43
N HIS A 69 -4.90 11.91 -17.86
CA HIS A 69 -6.02 11.47 -17.03
C HIS A 69 -5.55 10.71 -15.78
N ALA A 70 -4.64 9.74 -15.92
CA ALA A 70 -4.08 9.01 -14.79
C ALA A 70 -3.34 9.93 -13.80
N GLY A 71 -2.55 10.88 -14.33
CA GLY A 71 -1.86 11.89 -13.52
C GLY A 71 -2.85 12.75 -12.71
N MET A 72 -3.96 13.16 -13.32
CA MET A 72 -5.00 13.94 -12.63
C MET A 72 -5.72 13.14 -11.53
N VAL A 73 -6.04 11.85 -11.76
CA VAL A 73 -6.64 10.99 -10.72
C VAL A 73 -5.72 10.85 -9.51
N LEU A 74 -4.44 10.55 -9.74
CA LEU A 74 -3.48 10.40 -8.65
C LEU A 74 -3.21 11.72 -7.92
N ALA A 75 -3.12 12.85 -8.64
CA ALA A 75 -2.98 14.17 -8.04
C ALA A 75 -4.21 14.57 -7.19
N HIS A 76 -5.42 14.27 -7.67
CA HIS A 76 -6.65 14.51 -6.92
C HIS A 76 -6.73 13.65 -5.66
N GLY A 77 -6.34 12.37 -5.78
CA GLY A 77 -6.20 11.45 -4.64
C GLY A 77 -5.20 11.95 -3.60
N ARG A 78 -4.02 12.40 -4.04
CA ARG A 78 -2.99 12.97 -3.14
C ARG A 78 -3.48 14.23 -2.41
N SER A 79 -4.29 15.04 -3.09
CA SER A 79 -4.91 16.23 -2.48
C SER A 79 -5.91 15.84 -1.38
N PHE A 80 -6.69 14.79 -1.58
CA PHE A 80 -7.58 14.24 -0.56
C PHE A 80 -6.82 13.69 0.65
N GLU A 81 -5.76 12.92 0.43
CA GLU A 81 -4.90 12.42 1.51
C GLU A 81 -4.28 13.54 2.33
N LYS A 82 -3.80 14.60 1.65
CA LYS A 82 -3.32 15.80 2.31
C LYS A 82 -4.39 16.44 3.19
N ALA A 83 -5.61 16.57 2.68
CA ALA A 83 -6.72 17.09 3.48
C ALA A 83 -6.96 16.25 4.75
N LEU A 84 -6.87 14.92 4.66
CA LEU A 84 -6.97 14.05 5.85
C LEU A 84 -5.83 14.29 6.84
N TRP A 85 -4.58 14.40 6.39
CA TRP A 85 -3.47 14.75 7.28
C TRP A 85 -3.69 16.10 7.96
N ASP A 86 -4.10 17.13 7.21
CA ASP A 86 -4.35 18.46 7.75
C ASP A 86 -5.49 18.44 8.80
N ILE A 87 -6.58 17.71 8.53
CA ILE A 87 -7.69 17.52 9.48
C ILE A 87 -7.22 16.83 10.75
N TYR A 88 -6.50 15.72 10.63
CA TYR A 88 -6.11 14.94 11.79
C TYR A 88 -4.95 15.57 12.54
N ALA A 89 -4.02 16.28 11.89
CA ALA A 89 -2.92 16.98 12.56
C ALA A 89 -3.35 18.22 13.34
N ASP A 90 -4.53 18.80 13.08
CA ASP A 90 -5.02 19.98 13.80
C ASP A 90 -5.38 19.66 15.27
N GLU A 91 -4.47 19.92 16.19
CA GLU A 91 -4.65 19.67 17.63
C GLU A 91 -5.75 20.53 18.28
N SER A 92 -6.28 21.55 17.60
CA SER A 92 -7.28 22.47 18.15
C SER A 92 -8.72 21.95 18.05
N THR A 93 -8.95 20.87 17.31
CA THR A 93 -10.28 20.30 17.05
C THR A 93 -10.49 18.98 17.76
N SER A 94 -11.72 18.75 18.23
CA SER A 94 -12.14 17.48 18.82
C SER A 94 -12.26 16.36 17.77
N ILE A 95 -12.20 15.10 18.19
CA ILE A 95 -12.44 13.93 17.32
C ILE A 95 -13.78 14.03 16.58
N TYR A 96 -14.83 14.54 17.24
CA TYR A 96 -16.13 14.77 16.60
C TYR A 96 -16.06 15.79 15.46
N GLN A 97 -15.37 16.91 15.66
CA GLN A 97 -15.17 17.91 14.60
C GLN A 97 -14.33 17.37 13.45
N LYS A 98 -13.33 16.53 13.75
CA LYS A 98 -12.52 15.85 12.73
C LYS A 98 -13.36 14.90 11.88
N GLN A 99 -14.26 14.12 12.48
CA GLN A 99 -15.20 13.28 11.71
C GLN A 99 -16.07 14.12 10.76
N LEU A 100 -16.60 15.26 11.22
CA LEU A 100 -17.37 16.15 10.36
C LEU A 100 -16.53 16.73 9.22
N ALA A 101 -15.30 17.17 9.51
CA ALA A 101 -14.36 17.67 8.51
C ALA A 101 -13.96 16.59 7.50
N THR A 102 -13.76 15.34 7.93
CA THR A 102 -13.49 14.19 7.05
C THR A 102 -14.67 13.92 6.11
N ASN A 103 -15.90 13.97 6.60
CA ASN A 103 -17.09 13.81 5.75
C ASN A 103 -17.20 14.92 4.71
N GLU A 104 -16.85 16.14 5.09
CA GLU A 104 -16.82 17.28 4.17
C GLU A 104 -15.70 17.14 3.13
N ALA A 105 -14.51 16.67 3.53
CA ALA A 105 -13.41 16.39 2.62
C ALA A 105 -13.76 15.29 1.61
N ILE A 106 -14.47 14.24 2.03
CA ILE A 106 -15.00 13.21 1.12
C ILE A 106 -15.99 13.83 0.13
N ARG A 107 -16.94 14.63 0.63
CA ARG A 107 -17.93 15.31 -0.23
C ARG A 107 -17.24 16.19 -1.27
N GLU A 108 -16.26 16.98 -0.85
CA GLU A 108 -15.49 17.86 -1.74
C GLU A 108 -14.68 17.05 -2.75
N TYR A 109 -13.99 15.99 -2.32
CA TYR A 109 -13.25 15.09 -3.21
C TYR A 109 -14.13 14.53 -4.34
N LEU A 110 -15.35 14.10 -4.01
CA LEU A 110 -16.27 13.53 -5.00
C LEU A 110 -16.93 14.55 -5.91
N THR A 111 -16.98 15.83 -5.53
CA THR A 111 -17.78 16.85 -6.24
C THR A 111 -16.97 17.92 -6.96
N SER A 112 -15.77 18.24 -6.47
CA SER A 112 -14.90 19.26 -7.06
C SER A 112 -14.33 18.85 -8.41
N ASP A 113 -14.00 17.57 -8.59
CA ASP A 113 -13.56 16.98 -9.85
C ASP A 113 -13.98 15.50 -9.96
N ALA A 114 -15.28 15.28 -10.12
CA ALA A 114 -15.90 13.95 -10.03
C ALA A 114 -15.31 12.91 -11.01
N GLN A 115 -14.85 13.33 -12.19
CA GLN A 115 -14.25 12.43 -13.18
C GLN A 115 -12.88 11.89 -12.74
N HIS A 116 -12.23 12.55 -11.77
CA HIS A 116 -10.91 12.18 -11.27
C HIS A 116 -10.93 11.63 -9.84
N ALA A 117 -12.12 11.44 -9.26
CA ALA A 117 -12.29 10.79 -7.98
C ALA A 117 -12.36 9.27 -8.13
N VAL A 118 -11.65 8.52 -7.29
CA VAL A 118 -11.87 7.07 -7.20
C VAL A 118 -13.16 6.79 -6.44
N SER A 119 -13.78 5.66 -6.75
CA SER A 119 -15.00 5.20 -6.10
C SER A 119 -14.87 5.14 -4.58
N THR A 120 -15.97 5.45 -3.88
CA THR A 120 -16.08 5.27 -2.42
C THR A 120 -16.47 3.86 -2.00
N SER A 121 -16.86 3.03 -2.97
CA SER A 121 -17.09 1.60 -2.77
C SER A 121 -15.77 0.83 -2.92
N PRO A 122 -15.53 -0.21 -2.09
CA PRO A 122 -14.32 -1.03 -2.19
C PRO A 122 -14.18 -1.64 -3.58
N LYS A 123 -12.98 -1.61 -4.14
CA LYS A 123 -12.67 -2.28 -5.40
C LYS A 123 -12.21 -3.72 -5.18
N SER A 124 -12.50 -4.58 -6.14
CA SER A 124 -11.99 -5.95 -6.15
C SER A 124 -10.48 -5.97 -6.16
N ALA A 125 -9.90 -6.78 -5.28
CA ALA A 125 -8.46 -6.99 -5.20
C ALA A 125 -7.88 -7.60 -6.50
N GLU A 126 -8.72 -8.23 -7.33
CA GLU A 126 -8.35 -8.73 -8.66
C GLU A 126 -7.79 -7.63 -9.56
N LEU A 127 -8.25 -6.37 -9.40
CA LEU A 127 -7.79 -5.26 -10.24
C LEU A 127 -6.29 -4.97 -10.15
N TYR A 128 -5.62 -5.39 -9.07
CA TYR A 128 -4.16 -5.26 -8.94
C TYR A 128 -3.44 -6.61 -8.72
N LEU A 129 -4.16 -7.69 -8.40
CA LEU A 129 -3.56 -9.01 -8.14
C LEU A 129 -3.72 -9.99 -9.29
N ASP A 130 -4.80 -9.87 -10.07
CA ASP A 130 -5.21 -10.88 -11.04
C ASP A 130 -5.73 -10.22 -12.32
N HIS A 131 -4.81 -9.52 -12.99
CA HIS A 131 -5.02 -8.93 -14.30
C HIS A 131 -3.90 -9.34 -15.25
N THR A 132 -4.09 -9.09 -16.55
CA THR A 132 -3.17 -9.52 -17.61
C THR A 132 -1.72 -9.07 -17.42
N TYR A 133 -1.48 -8.00 -16.66
CA TYR A 133 -0.17 -7.40 -16.44
C TYR A 133 0.33 -7.56 -15.00
N ALA A 134 -0.43 -8.24 -14.15
CA ALA A 134 -0.17 -8.35 -12.72
C ALA A 134 1.23 -8.89 -12.44
N ASN A 135 1.83 -8.43 -11.35
CA ASN A 135 3.15 -8.81 -10.86
C ASN A 135 4.33 -8.36 -11.74
N ALA A 136 4.12 -7.70 -12.89
CA ALA A 136 5.22 -7.25 -13.74
C ALA A 136 6.21 -6.32 -13.01
N PHE A 137 5.70 -5.40 -12.20
CA PHE A 137 6.53 -4.50 -11.39
C PHE A 137 7.19 -5.24 -10.25
N ARG A 138 6.43 -6.05 -9.50
CA ARG A 138 6.94 -6.79 -8.34
C ARG A 138 8.02 -7.81 -8.71
N MET A 139 7.85 -8.54 -9.83
CA MET A 139 8.80 -9.57 -10.27
C MET A 139 9.98 -8.95 -11.01
N GLY A 140 9.74 -7.93 -11.84
CA GLY A 140 10.80 -7.24 -12.57
C GLY A 140 11.67 -6.36 -11.67
N TYR A 141 11.05 -5.69 -10.70
CA TYR A 141 11.64 -4.67 -9.85
C TYR A 141 11.19 -4.82 -8.38
N PRO A 142 11.56 -5.92 -7.69
CA PRO A 142 11.15 -6.20 -6.31
C PRO A 142 11.60 -5.16 -5.27
N LYS A 143 12.78 -4.55 -5.41
CA LYS A 143 13.29 -3.48 -4.54
C LYS A 143 12.50 -2.18 -4.74
N LEU A 144 12.13 -1.85 -5.99
CA LEU A 144 11.28 -0.68 -6.27
C LEU A 144 9.83 -0.90 -5.83
N SER A 145 9.30 -2.12 -6.00
CA SER A 145 7.99 -2.50 -5.45
C SER A 145 7.96 -2.41 -3.93
N GLY A 146 9.02 -2.88 -3.26
CA GLY A 146 9.18 -2.71 -1.81
C GLY A 146 9.24 -1.24 -1.38
N LEU A 147 9.83 -0.35 -2.20
CA LEU A 147 9.83 1.09 -1.94
C LEU A 147 8.43 1.70 -2.08
N LEU A 148 7.68 1.35 -3.14
CA LEU A 148 6.30 1.77 -3.35
C LEU A 148 5.43 1.39 -2.14
N TYR A 149 5.44 0.11 -1.74
CA TYR A 149 4.66 -0.34 -0.61
C TYR A 149 5.15 0.26 0.72
N SER A 150 6.44 0.56 0.87
CA SER A 150 6.93 1.28 2.05
C SER A 150 6.36 2.71 2.15
N ASN A 151 6.18 3.39 1.02
CA ASN A 151 5.54 4.71 0.97
C ASN A 151 4.05 4.63 1.33
N GLN A 152 3.32 3.69 0.73
CA GLN A 152 1.91 3.45 1.04
C GLN A 152 1.73 3.05 2.52
N TRP A 153 2.66 2.27 3.08
CA TRP A 153 2.67 1.95 4.50
C TRP A 153 2.83 3.21 5.35
N LEU A 154 3.79 4.08 5.03
CA LEU A 154 3.99 5.34 5.77
C LEU A 154 2.74 6.22 5.72
N GLN A 155 2.08 6.28 4.57
CA GLN A 155 0.86 7.04 4.41
C GLN A 155 -0.21 6.61 5.41
N LEU A 156 -0.51 5.31 5.47
CA LEU A 156 -1.47 4.76 6.41
C LEU A 156 -0.97 4.87 7.87
N ALA A 157 0.29 4.50 8.10
CA ALA A 157 0.85 4.42 9.45
C ALA A 157 0.99 5.80 10.11
N SER A 158 1.24 6.85 9.33
CA SER A 158 1.29 8.22 9.84
C SER A 158 -0.08 8.70 10.28
N LEU A 159 -1.14 8.42 9.50
CA LEU A 159 -2.53 8.70 9.89
C LEU A 159 -2.90 7.96 11.16
N GLU A 160 -2.59 6.66 11.26
CA GLU A 160 -2.84 5.89 12.49
C GLU A 160 -2.14 6.52 13.68
N ALA A 161 -0.87 6.92 13.53
CA ALA A 161 -0.10 7.49 14.61
C ALA A 161 -0.64 8.83 15.12
N ILE A 162 -1.16 9.65 14.20
CA ILE A 162 -1.81 10.92 14.54
C ILE A 162 -3.15 10.67 15.23
N ILE A 163 -3.98 9.80 14.66
CA ILE A 163 -5.34 9.51 15.16
C ILE A 163 -5.27 8.88 16.55
N ILE A 164 -4.50 7.81 16.72
CA ILE A 164 -4.44 7.09 18.00
C ILE A 164 -3.82 7.92 19.11
N GLY A 165 -2.86 8.80 18.79
CA GLY A 165 -2.28 9.73 19.76
C GLY A 165 -3.27 10.73 20.35
N GLN A 166 -4.38 10.97 19.65
CA GLN A 166 -5.48 11.84 20.10
C GLN A 166 -6.60 11.07 20.80
N VAL A 167 -6.82 9.82 20.41
CA VAL A 167 -7.80 8.93 21.06
C VAL A 167 -7.26 8.42 22.39
N ASP A 168 -5.95 8.15 22.46
CA ASP A 168 -5.27 7.61 23.61
C ASP A 168 -3.92 8.32 23.85
N PRO A 169 -3.84 9.22 24.85
CA PRO A 169 -2.66 10.02 25.11
C PRO A 169 -1.37 9.24 25.38
N GLN A 170 -1.44 7.94 25.72
CA GLN A 170 -0.23 7.12 25.87
C GLN A 170 0.54 6.93 24.55
N PHE A 171 -0.15 7.13 23.42
CA PHE A 171 0.41 7.08 22.07
C PHE A 171 0.61 8.48 21.46
N ALA A 172 0.45 9.56 22.23
CA ALA A 172 0.74 10.91 21.77
C ALA A 172 2.22 11.04 21.34
N GLY A 173 2.46 11.84 20.29
CA GLY A 173 3.82 12.13 19.80
C GLY A 173 4.57 10.94 19.19
N ARG A 174 3.86 9.91 18.70
CA ARG A 174 4.47 8.71 18.12
C ARG A 174 4.81 8.81 16.63
N VAL A 175 4.45 9.89 15.95
CA VAL A 175 4.79 10.13 14.53
C VAL A 175 6.30 9.96 14.23
N PRO A 176 7.25 10.46 15.06
CA PRO A 176 8.67 10.22 14.85
C PRO A 176 9.07 8.74 14.85
N VAL A 177 8.39 7.90 15.65
CA VAL A 177 8.63 6.44 15.67
C VAL A 177 8.16 5.80 14.37
N THR A 178 7.02 6.24 13.83
CA THR A 178 6.52 5.77 12.52
C THR A 178 7.49 6.15 11.41
N LEU A 179 8.04 7.37 11.44
CA LEU A 179 9.05 7.83 10.46
C LEU A 179 10.35 7.03 10.57
N GLU A 180 10.83 6.76 11.78
CA GLU A 180 12.01 5.91 12.00
C GLU A 180 11.80 4.51 11.38
N ARG A 181 10.63 3.90 11.59
CA ARG A 181 10.28 2.60 11.00
C ARG A 181 10.25 2.66 9.49
N TYR A 182 9.64 3.70 8.92
CA TYR A 182 9.64 3.91 7.48
C TYR A 182 11.07 3.95 6.92
N TRP A 183 11.97 4.71 7.54
CA TRP A 183 13.36 4.77 7.08
C TRP A 183 14.10 3.44 7.22
N ASN A 184 13.74 2.61 8.21
CA ASN A 184 14.23 1.23 8.28
C ASN A 184 13.71 0.36 7.12
N LYS A 185 12.46 0.56 6.66
CA LYS A 185 11.87 -0.16 5.51
C LYS A 185 12.48 0.25 4.18
N VAL A 186 12.63 1.55 3.97
CA VAL A 186 13.41 2.10 2.85
C VAL A 186 14.82 1.54 2.90
N GLY A 187 15.35 1.29 4.10
CA GLY A 187 16.61 0.63 4.34
C GLY A 187 17.81 1.56 4.28
N SER A 188 18.96 1.06 4.71
CA SER A 188 20.28 1.63 4.44
C SER A 188 20.96 0.83 3.31
N ASP A 189 21.98 1.43 2.72
CA ASP A 189 22.85 0.81 1.70
C ASP A 189 23.54 -0.48 2.20
N THR A 190 23.42 -0.82 3.49
CA THR A 190 24.08 -1.94 4.16
C THR A 190 23.21 -3.20 4.31
N GLY A 191 21.98 -3.21 3.79
CA GLY A 191 21.19 -4.44 3.56
C GLY A 191 20.57 -5.15 4.78
N MET A 192 20.80 -4.71 6.02
CA MET A 192 20.19 -5.27 7.24
C MET A 192 19.16 -4.31 7.80
N THR A 193 17.87 -4.69 7.79
CA THR A 193 16.77 -3.87 8.32
C THR A 193 16.03 -4.62 9.43
N MET A 194 15.71 -3.94 10.53
CA MET A 194 14.85 -4.52 11.58
C MET A 194 13.36 -4.50 11.20
N PHE A 195 13.00 -3.65 10.25
CA PHE A 195 11.64 -3.48 9.74
C PHE A 195 11.70 -3.67 8.22
N PRO A 196 11.48 -4.88 7.68
CA PRO A 196 11.55 -5.10 6.25
C PRO A 196 10.46 -4.32 5.51
N ALA A 197 10.74 -4.02 4.24
CA ALA A 197 9.74 -3.50 3.31
C ALA A 197 8.54 -4.46 3.23
N PRO A 198 7.31 -3.95 3.02
CA PRO A 198 6.14 -4.81 2.89
C PRO A 198 6.28 -5.75 1.68
N SER A 199 5.90 -7.01 1.86
CA SER A 199 5.79 -8.02 0.80
C SER A 199 4.36 -8.15 0.26
N GLU A 200 3.39 -7.53 0.94
CA GLU A 200 2.01 -7.38 0.51
C GLU A 200 1.59 -5.92 0.63
N MET A 201 0.68 -5.48 -0.23
CA MET A 201 0.20 -4.10 -0.27
C MET A 201 -0.42 -3.72 1.09
N PRO A 202 0.04 -2.64 1.74
CA PRO A 202 -0.57 -2.12 2.95
C PRO A 202 -2.02 -1.69 2.73
N SER A 203 -2.90 -2.01 3.67
CA SER A 203 -4.32 -1.67 3.61
C SER A 203 -4.79 -0.96 4.88
N ALA A 204 -5.75 -0.06 4.75
CA ALA A 204 -6.24 0.78 5.84
C ALA A 204 -6.81 -0.04 7.00
N PRO A 205 -7.64 -1.08 6.81
CA PRO A 205 -8.14 -1.89 7.92
C PRO A 205 -7.04 -2.56 8.77
N ALA A 206 -5.89 -2.85 8.16
CA ALA A 206 -4.77 -3.49 8.85
C ALA A 206 -3.80 -2.48 9.48
N ILE A 207 -3.45 -1.40 8.77
CA ILE A 207 -2.38 -0.47 9.16
C ILE A 207 -2.90 0.77 9.87
N THR A 208 -4.08 1.28 9.48
CA THR A 208 -4.77 2.38 10.17
C THR A 208 -6.21 2.01 10.56
N PRO A 209 -6.37 1.02 11.46
CA PRO A 209 -7.69 0.58 11.90
C PRO A 209 -8.49 1.70 12.58
N SER A 210 -7.82 2.69 13.17
CA SER A 210 -8.50 3.85 13.75
C SER A 210 -9.13 4.71 12.67
N LEU A 211 -8.46 4.99 11.55
CA LEU A 211 -9.09 5.70 10.42
C LEU A 211 -10.30 4.93 9.90
N TYR A 212 -10.15 3.62 9.65
CA TYR A 212 -11.25 2.79 9.16
C TYR A 212 -12.46 2.81 10.11
N SER A 213 -12.23 2.77 11.42
CA SER A 213 -13.29 2.86 12.42
C SER A 213 -13.98 4.22 12.46
N GLN A 214 -13.24 5.31 12.22
CA GLN A 214 -13.75 6.68 12.26
C GLN A 214 -14.42 7.10 10.95
N SER A 215 -13.91 6.64 9.81
CA SER A 215 -14.43 6.89 8.46
C SER A 215 -14.07 5.75 7.51
N PRO A 216 -14.95 4.74 7.37
CA PRO A 216 -14.74 3.64 6.43
C PRO A 216 -14.58 4.11 4.99
N MET A 217 -15.32 5.16 4.58
CA MET A 217 -15.25 5.69 3.21
C MET A 217 -13.90 6.32 2.91
N ALA A 218 -13.31 7.10 3.84
CA ALA A 218 -11.97 7.66 3.64
C ALA A 218 -10.91 6.56 3.52
N ALA A 219 -11.01 5.52 4.35
CA ALA A 219 -10.13 4.36 4.28
C ALA A 219 -10.24 3.63 2.93
N VAL A 220 -11.45 3.43 2.42
CA VAL A 220 -11.68 2.80 1.10
C VAL A 220 -11.11 3.64 -0.04
N ILE A 221 -11.27 4.97 -0.01
CA ILE A 221 -10.69 5.85 -1.03
C ILE A 221 -9.17 5.68 -1.07
N ILE A 222 -8.50 5.67 0.09
CA ILE A 222 -7.04 5.48 0.16
C ILE A 222 -6.64 4.10 -0.38
N ASP A 223 -7.32 3.03 0.03
CA ASP A 223 -6.98 1.69 -0.44
C ASP A 223 -7.22 1.53 -1.95
N ASN A 224 -8.29 2.12 -2.48
CA ASN A 224 -8.54 2.15 -3.93
C ASN A 224 -7.44 2.91 -4.69
N LEU A 225 -6.93 4.02 -4.15
CA LEU A 225 -5.80 4.76 -4.71
C LEU A 225 -4.50 3.94 -4.68
N ASN A 226 -4.18 3.29 -3.57
CA ASN A 226 -2.99 2.44 -3.43
C ASN A 226 -3.02 1.24 -4.37
N MET A 227 -4.21 0.65 -4.56
CA MET A 227 -4.44 -0.43 -5.52
C MET A 227 -4.27 0.07 -6.96
N LEU A 228 -4.79 1.26 -7.29
CA LEU A 228 -4.61 1.90 -8.60
C LEU A 228 -3.12 2.14 -8.89
N GLU A 229 -2.36 2.72 -7.96
CA GLU A 229 -0.91 2.92 -8.11
C GLU A 229 -0.19 1.60 -8.40
N SER A 230 -0.57 0.52 -7.71
CA SER A 230 0.02 -0.81 -7.89
C SER A 230 -0.29 -1.39 -9.28
N ALA A 231 -1.55 -1.33 -9.71
CA ALA A 231 -1.98 -1.80 -11.03
C ALA A 231 -1.32 -1.00 -12.16
N LEU A 232 -1.21 0.33 -12.01
CA LEU A 232 -0.51 1.19 -12.96
C LEU A 232 0.99 0.88 -13.03
N ALA A 233 1.64 0.63 -11.89
CA ALA A 233 3.05 0.25 -11.87
C ALA A 233 3.30 -1.05 -12.65
N ASP A 234 2.40 -2.03 -12.53
CA ASP A 234 2.44 -3.27 -13.30
C ASP A 234 2.30 -3.02 -14.82
N VAL A 235 1.34 -2.19 -15.24
CA VAL A 235 1.15 -1.81 -16.66
C VAL A 235 2.39 -1.09 -17.22
N ILE A 236 2.98 -0.17 -16.45
CA ILE A 236 4.16 0.59 -16.84
C ILE A 236 5.38 -0.34 -16.97
N ALA A 237 5.57 -1.22 -16.00
CA ALA A 237 6.67 -2.18 -15.96
C ALA A 237 6.56 -3.28 -17.02
N TYR A 238 5.35 -3.55 -17.52
CA TYR A 238 5.12 -4.64 -18.46
C TYR A 238 5.89 -4.42 -19.79
N PRO A 239 6.76 -5.36 -20.19
CA PRO A 239 7.68 -5.19 -21.31
C PRO A 239 6.97 -5.24 -22.67
N ASN A 240 7.38 -4.34 -23.58
CA ASN A 240 6.90 -4.28 -24.97
C ASN A 240 5.37 -4.19 -25.13
N LEU A 241 4.69 -3.61 -24.13
CA LEU A 241 3.24 -3.42 -24.16
C LEU A 241 2.86 -2.45 -25.29
N GLN A 242 1.97 -2.90 -26.18
CA GLN A 242 1.37 -2.04 -27.20
C GLN A 242 0.19 -1.27 -26.57
N ASP A 243 -0.09 -0.07 -27.09
CA ASP A 243 -1.22 0.77 -26.67
C ASP A 243 -1.27 1.03 -25.14
N ARG A 244 -0.09 1.18 -24.51
CA ARG A 244 0.04 1.35 -23.06
C ARG A 244 -0.81 2.49 -22.50
N GLU A 245 -0.87 3.63 -23.19
CA GLU A 245 -1.69 4.77 -22.75
C GLU A 245 -3.18 4.41 -22.64
N THR A 246 -3.71 3.72 -23.65
CA THR A 246 -5.10 3.23 -23.65
C THR A 246 -5.36 2.28 -22.49
N ILE A 247 -4.40 1.41 -22.18
CA ILE A 247 -4.50 0.45 -21.08
C ILE A 247 -4.46 1.17 -19.72
N ILE A 248 -3.58 2.16 -19.56
CA ILE A 248 -3.52 3.02 -18.38
C ILE A 248 -4.88 3.67 -18.14
N ASP A 249 -5.47 4.29 -19.17
CA ASP A 249 -6.78 4.92 -19.05
C ASP A 249 -7.89 3.92 -18.73
N GLN A 250 -7.82 2.69 -19.26
CA GLN A 250 -8.78 1.62 -18.90
C GLN A 250 -8.67 1.21 -17.44
N VAL A 251 -7.46 1.03 -16.91
CA VAL A 251 -7.25 0.73 -15.48
C VAL A 251 -7.81 1.87 -14.63
N VAL A 252 -7.49 3.13 -14.96
CA VAL A 252 -8.03 4.30 -14.24
C VAL A 252 -9.56 4.29 -14.22
N ASN A 253 -10.20 4.05 -15.37
CA ASN A 253 -11.66 3.98 -15.48
C ASN A 253 -12.29 2.90 -14.58
N GLN A 254 -11.61 1.78 -14.33
CA GLN A 254 -12.10 0.75 -13.43
C GLN A 254 -12.15 1.22 -11.97
N TYR A 255 -11.21 2.08 -11.56
CA TYR A 255 -11.14 2.62 -10.20
C TYR A 255 -12.03 3.86 -10.00
N THR A 256 -12.24 4.69 -11.02
CA THR A 256 -13.11 5.87 -10.97
C THR A 256 -14.59 5.57 -11.21
N SER A 257 -14.92 4.44 -11.85
CA SER A 257 -16.32 3.99 -11.99
C SER A 257 -16.91 3.59 -10.64
N ASP A 258 -18.16 3.94 -10.35
CA ASP A 258 -18.85 3.45 -9.14
C ASP A 258 -19.49 2.06 -9.30
N ASP A 259 -19.51 1.51 -10.53
CA ASP A 259 -20.25 0.28 -10.85
C ASP A 259 -19.33 -0.90 -11.21
N MET A 260 -18.12 -0.63 -11.71
CA MET A 260 -17.21 -1.68 -12.15
C MET A 260 -16.42 -2.28 -10.98
N TYR A 261 -16.30 -3.61 -10.95
CA TYR A 261 -15.44 -4.34 -10.01
C TYR A 261 -15.62 -3.94 -8.54
N VAL A 262 -16.85 -3.66 -8.12
CA VAL A 262 -17.17 -3.32 -6.74
C VAL A 262 -17.16 -4.61 -5.91
N ALA A 263 -16.38 -4.63 -4.84
CA ALA A 263 -16.31 -5.72 -3.89
C ALA A 263 -17.29 -5.50 -2.74
N GLU A 264 -17.80 -6.60 -2.17
CA GLU A 264 -18.53 -6.53 -0.91
C GLU A 264 -17.58 -6.13 0.24
N THR A 265 -18.10 -5.41 1.23
CA THR A 265 -17.29 -4.97 2.39
C THR A 265 -16.59 -6.13 3.10
N MET A 266 -17.23 -7.31 3.17
CA MET A 266 -16.61 -8.48 3.80
C MET A 266 -15.42 -9.00 3.01
N ASP A 267 -15.53 -9.05 1.68
CA ASP A 267 -14.43 -9.47 0.80
C ASP A 267 -13.27 -8.48 0.86
N TYR A 268 -13.57 -7.17 0.89
CA TYR A 268 -12.59 -6.13 1.13
C TYR A 268 -11.84 -6.33 2.46
N LEU A 269 -12.55 -6.56 3.57
CA LEU A 269 -11.91 -6.79 4.87
C LEU A 269 -11.11 -8.10 4.90
N LEU A 270 -11.62 -9.16 4.29
CA LEU A 270 -10.89 -10.43 4.18
C LEU A 270 -9.60 -10.27 3.39
N ASN A 271 -9.64 -9.56 2.26
CA ASN A 271 -8.46 -9.26 1.45
C ASN A 271 -7.47 -8.36 2.17
N ALA A 272 -7.94 -7.28 2.79
CA ALA A 272 -7.13 -6.37 3.60
C ALA A 272 -6.40 -7.10 4.74
N LEU A 273 -6.97 -8.18 5.29
CA LEU A 273 -6.39 -8.93 6.40
C LEU A 273 -5.68 -10.23 5.98
N ARG A 274 -5.76 -10.62 4.70
CA ARG A 274 -5.32 -11.93 4.17
C ARG A 274 -3.83 -12.21 4.43
N GLY A 275 -2.98 -11.22 4.15
CA GLY A 275 -1.52 -11.32 4.33
C GLY A 275 -1.03 -11.26 5.76
N GLY A 276 -1.91 -10.84 6.67
CA GLY A 276 -1.52 -10.44 8.01
C GLY A 276 -0.72 -9.13 8.03
N ILE A 277 -0.82 -8.44 9.15
CA ILE A 277 -0.24 -7.10 9.33
C ILE A 277 1.27 -7.06 9.07
N PHE A 278 2.01 -8.14 9.35
CA PHE A 278 3.48 -8.17 9.22
C PHE A 278 3.96 -8.16 7.77
N ASN A 279 3.27 -8.87 6.87
CA ASN A 279 3.60 -8.84 5.43
C ASN A 279 3.28 -7.46 4.83
N GLN A 280 2.35 -6.73 5.44
CA GLN A 280 2.00 -5.35 5.08
C GLN A 280 2.93 -4.30 5.71
N GLY A 281 4.04 -4.72 6.34
CA GLY A 281 4.99 -3.80 6.98
C GLY A 281 4.81 -3.66 8.50
N GLY A 282 3.81 -4.29 9.08
CA GLY A 282 3.55 -4.30 10.52
C GLY A 282 2.80 -3.07 11.04
N PRO A 283 2.42 -3.07 12.33
CA PRO A 283 1.63 -1.99 12.90
C PRO A 283 2.38 -0.65 12.89
N ALA A 284 1.61 0.42 12.67
CA ALA A 284 2.09 1.79 12.76
C ALA A 284 2.76 2.09 14.12
N ILE A 285 2.10 1.68 15.21
CA ILE A 285 2.56 1.83 16.59
C ILE A 285 2.51 0.48 17.31
N GLY A 286 3.50 0.20 18.17
CA GLY A 286 3.63 -1.07 18.91
C GLY A 286 4.75 -1.96 18.40
N GLU A 287 5.28 -2.87 19.21
CA GLU A 287 6.44 -3.69 18.85
C GLU A 287 6.16 -4.71 17.74
N LEU A 288 7.12 -4.93 16.83
CA LEU A 288 7.13 -6.09 15.92
C LEU A 288 7.56 -7.37 16.66
N SER A 289 7.15 -7.57 17.91
CA SER A 289 7.75 -8.62 18.74
C SER A 289 7.26 -10.04 18.45
N ARG A 290 6.25 -10.26 17.58
CA ARG A 290 5.90 -11.54 16.89
C ARG A 290 4.59 -11.44 16.11
N SER A 291 4.43 -12.30 15.09
CA SER A 291 3.13 -12.62 14.46
C SER A 291 2.02 -12.78 15.51
N GLU A 292 0.90 -12.07 15.34
CA GLU A 292 -0.29 -12.13 16.20
C GLU A 292 -0.82 -13.58 16.40
N ARG A 293 -0.46 -14.54 15.52
CA ARG A 293 -0.71 -15.98 15.73
C ARG A 293 -0.08 -16.53 17.02
N ASN A 294 0.98 -15.92 17.54
CA ASN A 294 1.66 -16.37 18.77
C ASN A 294 1.24 -15.58 20.01
N ARG A 295 0.64 -14.40 19.85
CA ARG A 295 0.16 -13.57 20.96
C ARG A 295 -1.04 -14.20 21.66
N THR A 296 -1.94 -14.81 20.89
CA THR A 296 -3.05 -15.62 21.40
C THR A 296 -2.57 -16.89 22.11
N ARG A 297 -1.44 -17.50 21.69
CA ARG A 297 -0.90 -18.70 22.34
C ARG A 297 -0.28 -18.41 23.70
N ASP A 298 0.43 -17.30 23.84
CA ASP A 298 0.97 -16.84 25.13
C ASP A 298 -0.15 -16.35 26.06
N ALA A 299 -1.14 -15.62 25.54
CA ALA A 299 -2.32 -15.21 26.31
C ALA A 299 -3.22 -16.39 26.73
N MET A 300 -3.22 -17.49 25.97
CA MET A 300 -3.93 -18.73 26.28
C MET A 300 -3.11 -19.72 27.12
N ASN A 301 -1.89 -19.35 27.55
CA ASN A 301 -0.97 -20.19 28.33
C ASN A 301 -0.74 -21.58 27.70
N MET A 302 -0.78 -21.66 26.36
CA MET A 302 -0.60 -22.89 25.59
C MET A 302 0.88 -23.09 25.26
N ASN A 303 1.72 -23.12 26.30
CA ASN A 303 3.10 -23.58 26.20
C ASN A 303 3.09 -25.11 26.18
N HIS A 304 3.16 -25.72 24.99
CA HIS A 304 3.50 -27.14 24.92
C HIS A 304 4.95 -27.30 25.38
N ALA A 305 5.12 -27.88 26.57
CA ALA A 305 6.40 -28.42 26.98
C ALA A 305 6.85 -29.42 25.91
N MET A 306 7.98 -29.12 25.25
CA MET A 306 8.68 -30.07 24.40
C MET A 306 9.07 -31.28 25.27
N ILE A 307 8.26 -32.33 25.27
CA ILE A 307 8.67 -33.64 25.77
C ILE A 307 9.59 -34.21 24.70
N MET A 308 10.88 -33.91 24.83
CA MET A 308 11.94 -34.62 24.11
C MET A 308 11.91 -36.07 24.57
N SER A 309 11.27 -36.93 23.79
CA SER A 309 11.35 -38.37 23.98
C SER A 309 12.76 -38.77 23.55
N ALA A 310 13.58 -39.22 24.50
CA ALA A 310 14.91 -39.75 24.22
C ALA A 310 14.80 -41.01 23.34
N PRO A 311 15.73 -41.25 22.40
CA PRO A 311 15.72 -42.46 21.58
C PRO A 311 16.01 -43.69 22.45
N GLN A 312 15.27 -44.78 22.20
CA GLN A 312 15.64 -46.14 22.62
C GLN A 312 16.60 -46.75 21.62
#